data_AF-A0A3N5PPD2-F1
#
_entry.id   AF-A0A3N5PPD2-F1
#
_cell.length_a   1.000
_cell.length_b   1.000
_cell.length_c   1.000
_cell.angle_alpha   90.00
_cell.angle_beta   90.00
_cell.angle_gamma   90.00
#
_symmetry.space_group_name_H-M   'P 1'
#
loop_
_entity.id
_entity.type
_entity.pdbx_description
1 polymer ?
#
loop_
_entity_poly.entity_id
_entity_poly.type
_entity_poly.pdbx_seq_one_letter_code
_entity_poly.pdbx_strand_id
1 'polypeptide(L)'
;MDLTLLQRDSEYRWRIPPHGEMRVPGIIYGDESLVRAMDRKVYEQVSNVAMLPGIVGASYAMPDAHWGYGFPIGGVAAFDSEAGGVISAGGVGFDISCGVRSLHTRLRLSEVEMVKEKLADSLFREIPAGVGSTGALHLDAAQMDAMLLGGARWAVERGYGDTADLERIEEHGCMAGAVPGEVSQHAKARQRDEMGTLGSGNHYLEIQHVASIYDGPIAAAFGLEEGDILATIH
;
A
#
# COMPACT_ATOMS: atom_id res chain seq x y z
N MET A 1 24.02 -5.91 -0.77
CA MET A 1 24.35 -5.70 -2.19
C MET A 1 25.84 -5.36 -2.34
N ASP A 2 26.45 -5.74 -3.46
CA ASP A 2 27.82 -5.31 -3.80
C ASP A 2 27.81 -3.87 -4.34
N LEU A 3 28.36 -2.94 -3.58
CA LEU A 3 28.37 -1.52 -3.94
C LEU A 3 29.28 -1.22 -5.15
N THR A 4 30.18 -2.12 -5.53
CA THR A 4 31.03 -1.91 -6.72
C THR A 4 30.22 -1.91 -8.02
N LEU A 5 28.99 -2.43 -7.99
CA LEU A 5 28.03 -2.39 -9.09
C LEU A 5 27.29 -1.04 -9.19
N LEU A 6 27.47 -0.16 -8.21
CA LEU A 6 26.71 1.08 -8.07
C LEU A 6 27.61 2.31 -8.14
N GLN A 7 27.07 3.41 -8.64
CA GLN A 7 27.64 4.75 -8.51
C GLN A 7 26.90 5.51 -7.42
N ARG A 8 27.63 6.06 -6.44
CA ARG A 8 27.00 6.87 -5.39
C ARG A 8 26.78 8.29 -5.90
N ASP A 9 25.51 8.68 -6.07
CA ASP A 9 25.11 10.02 -6.49
C ASP A 9 25.05 10.99 -5.29
N SER A 10 24.62 10.51 -4.12
CA SER A 10 24.58 11.30 -2.87
C SER A 10 24.63 10.39 -1.62
N GLU A 11 24.47 10.95 -0.42
CA GLU A 11 24.44 10.17 0.82
C GLU A 11 23.41 9.04 0.79
N TYR A 12 22.22 9.31 0.24
CA TYR A 12 21.07 8.42 0.22
C TYR A 12 20.62 8.00 -1.19
N ARG A 13 21.46 8.20 -2.21
CA ARG A 13 21.09 7.91 -3.61
C ARG A 13 22.22 7.19 -4.33
N TRP A 14 21.89 6.05 -4.90
CA TRP A 14 22.79 5.18 -5.64
C TRP A 14 22.22 4.92 -7.03
N ARG A 15 23.08 4.85 -8.03
CA ARG A 15 22.73 4.68 -9.43
C ARG A 15 23.31 3.37 -9.94
N ILE A 16 22.48 2.58 -10.60
CA ILE A 16 22.91 1.48 -11.48
C ILE A 16 23.06 2.10 -12.88
N PRO A 17 24.29 2.25 -13.41
CA PRO A 17 24.48 2.72 -14.77
C PRO A 17 23.79 1.78 -15.76
N PRO A 18 23.17 2.29 -16.84
CA PRO A 18 22.60 1.44 -17.87
C PRO A 18 23.66 0.48 -18.43
N HIS A 19 23.31 -0.79 -18.50
CA HIS A 19 24.14 -1.84 -19.07
C HIS A 19 23.26 -2.92 -19.70
N GLY A 20 23.81 -3.67 -20.66
CA GLY A 20 23.03 -4.64 -21.42
C GLY A 20 21.83 -3.99 -22.11
N GLU A 21 20.64 -4.56 -21.91
CA GLU A 21 19.38 -4.11 -22.53
C GLU A 21 18.64 -3.02 -21.73
N MET A 22 19.25 -2.48 -20.67
CA MET A 22 18.65 -1.40 -19.89
C MET A 22 18.43 -0.17 -20.77
N ARG A 23 17.20 0.34 -20.81
CA ARG A 23 16.79 1.54 -21.55
C ARG A 23 17.03 2.81 -20.74
N VAL A 24 16.99 2.71 -19.41
CA VAL A 24 17.17 3.79 -18.44
C VAL A 24 18.06 3.31 -17.29
N PRO A 25 18.63 4.20 -16.44
CA PRO A 25 19.34 3.77 -15.24
C PRO A 25 18.40 3.13 -14.21
N GLY A 26 19.00 2.42 -13.26
CA GLY A 26 18.36 2.09 -11.99
C GLY A 26 18.74 3.12 -10.92
N ILE A 27 17.82 3.47 -10.01
CA ILE A 27 18.08 4.35 -8.86
C ILE A 27 17.64 3.65 -7.60
N ILE A 28 18.54 3.56 -6.62
CA ILE A 28 18.28 2.97 -5.30
C ILE A 28 18.41 4.08 -4.26
N TYR A 29 17.40 4.23 -3.41
CA TYR A 29 17.44 5.14 -2.26
C TYR A 29 17.78 4.39 -0.98
N GLY A 30 18.61 5.00 -0.13
CA GLY A 30 19.02 4.42 1.14
C GLY A 30 20.45 4.83 1.51
N ASP A 31 20.76 4.82 2.80
CA ASP A 31 22.14 4.99 3.25
C ASP A 31 23.01 3.78 2.87
N GLU A 32 24.33 3.91 3.07
CA GLU A 32 25.26 2.83 2.70
C GLU A 32 24.98 1.52 3.43
N SER A 33 24.62 1.58 4.71
CA SER A 33 24.37 0.38 5.51
C SER A 33 23.16 -0.39 4.98
N LEU A 34 22.10 0.35 4.62
CA LEU A 34 20.87 -0.18 4.09
C LEU A 34 21.10 -0.79 2.70
N VAL A 35 21.77 -0.07 1.79
CA VAL A 35 22.05 -0.60 0.44
C VAL A 35 22.98 -1.81 0.49
N ARG A 36 23.95 -1.83 1.42
CA ARG A 36 24.75 -3.04 1.67
C ARG A 36 23.92 -4.21 2.20
N ALA A 37 22.88 -3.96 2.97
CA ALA A 37 21.99 -4.99 3.50
C ALA A 37 20.99 -5.53 2.48
N MET A 38 20.60 -4.75 1.47
CA MET A 38 19.68 -5.17 0.41
C MET A 38 20.17 -6.44 -0.33
N ASP A 39 19.24 -7.33 -0.67
CA ASP A 39 19.54 -8.54 -1.45
C ASP A 39 20.07 -8.18 -2.86
N ARG A 40 20.96 -9.01 -3.42
CA ARG A 40 21.37 -8.92 -4.82
C ARG A 40 20.19 -8.99 -5.79
N LYS A 41 19.10 -9.67 -5.41
CA LYS A 41 17.86 -9.73 -6.18
C LYS A 41 17.24 -8.36 -6.42
N VAL A 42 17.38 -7.40 -5.50
CA VAL A 42 16.90 -6.03 -5.72
C VAL A 42 17.62 -5.40 -6.91
N TYR A 43 18.96 -5.53 -6.97
CA TYR A 43 19.75 -5.06 -8.11
C TYR A 43 19.28 -5.69 -9.43
N GLU A 44 19.10 -7.01 -9.44
CA GLU A 44 18.66 -7.75 -10.63
C GLU A 44 17.28 -7.28 -11.09
N GLN A 45 16.33 -7.12 -10.17
CA GLN A 45 14.96 -6.71 -10.50
C GLN A 45 14.89 -5.25 -10.97
N VAL A 46 15.58 -4.32 -10.31
CA VAL A 46 15.68 -2.93 -10.77
C VAL A 46 16.28 -2.86 -12.18
N SER A 47 17.33 -3.65 -12.42
CA SER A 47 17.96 -3.73 -13.74
C SER A 47 17.02 -4.30 -14.79
N ASN A 48 16.28 -5.37 -14.48
CA ASN A 48 15.30 -5.99 -15.39
C ASN A 48 14.15 -5.04 -15.72
N VAL A 49 13.61 -4.34 -14.72
CA VAL A 49 12.52 -3.36 -14.91
C VAL A 49 12.99 -2.23 -15.82
N ALA A 50 14.25 -1.79 -15.68
CA ALA A 50 14.84 -0.78 -16.55
C ALA A 50 14.98 -1.19 -18.03
N MET A 51 14.75 -2.46 -18.38
CA MET A 51 14.75 -2.96 -19.77
C MET A 51 13.36 -2.86 -20.43
N LEU A 52 12.30 -2.63 -19.66
CA LEU A 52 10.92 -2.72 -20.13
C LEU A 52 10.56 -1.57 -21.10
N PRO A 53 9.83 -1.85 -22.20
CA PRO A 53 9.47 -0.84 -23.21
C PRO A 53 8.70 0.35 -22.61
N GLY A 54 9.01 1.55 -23.10
CA GLY A 54 8.35 2.80 -22.69
C GLY A 54 8.67 3.27 -21.28
N ILE A 55 9.61 2.65 -20.54
CA ILE A 55 10.00 3.13 -19.20
C ILE A 55 10.58 4.55 -19.25
N VAL A 56 10.18 5.38 -18.29
CA VAL A 56 10.52 6.81 -18.21
C VAL A 56 11.50 7.09 -17.08
N GLY A 57 12.61 7.77 -17.41
CA GLY A 57 13.56 8.32 -16.44
C GLY A 57 14.49 7.29 -15.79
N ALA A 58 13.94 6.39 -14.98
CA ALA A 58 14.67 5.31 -14.31
C ALA A 58 13.73 4.23 -13.76
N SER A 59 14.29 3.06 -13.43
CA SER A 59 13.66 2.13 -12.47
C SER A 59 14.10 2.49 -11.06
N TYR A 60 13.16 2.72 -10.14
CA TYR A 60 13.46 3.15 -8.78
C TYR A 60 13.24 2.02 -7.77
N ALA A 61 14.07 1.97 -6.73
CA ALA A 61 13.88 1.17 -5.53
C ALA A 61 13.98 2.06 -4.29
N MET A 62 12.96 1.97 -3.45
CA MET A 62 12.85 2.68 -2.18
C MET A 62 13.72 2.03 -1.09
N PRO A 63 13.96 2.72 0.05
CA PRO A 63 14.85 2.20 1.09
C PRO A 63 14.41 0.87 1.71
N ASP A 64 13.13 0.51 1.64
CA ASP A 64 12.58 -0.75 2.11
C ASP A 64 12.57 -1.86 1.04
N ALA A 65 13.23 -1.61 -0.11
CA ALA A 65 13.15 -2.52 -1.24
C ALA A 65 13.75 -3.90 -0.94
N HIS A 66 13.03 -4.94 -1.36
CA HIS A 66 13.42 -6.33 -1.20
C HIS A 66 12.86 -7.19 -2.33
N TRP A 67 13.26 -8.46 -2.35
CA TRP A 67 12.92 -9.39 -3.43
C TRP A 67 11.39 -9.55 -3.59
N GLY A 68 10.88 -9.18 -4.77
CA GLY A 68 9.47 -9.32 -5.14
C GLY A 68 9.24 -10.26 -6.33
N TYR A 69 8.04 -10.19 -6.93
CA TYR A 69 7.67 -10.99 -8.11
C TYR A 69 7.86 -10.19 -9.40
N GLY A 70 8.99 -10.40 -10.08
CA GLY A 70 9.36 -9.63 -11.27
C GLY A 70 9.96 -8.27 -10.90
N PHE A 71 9.17 -7.39 -10.30
CA PHE A 71 9.62 -6.12 -9.72
C PHE A 71 10.06 -6.33 -8.25
N PRO A 72 10.98 -5.50 -7.72
CA PRO A 72 11.21 -5.50 -6.28
C PRO A 72 10.00 -4.91 -5.56
N ILE A 73 9.69 -5.41 -4.36
CA ILE A 73 8.80 -4.67 -3.45
C ILE A 73 9.52 -3.37 -3.07
N GLY A 74 8.78 -2.27 -2.91
CA GLY A 74 9.37 -0.92 -2.82
C GLY A 74 9.87 -0.39 -4.17
N GLY A 75 9.49 -1.01 -5.29
CA GLY A 75 9.84 -0.55 -6.62
C GLY A 75 8.88 0.51 -7.16
N VAL A 76 9.39 1.46 -7.95
CA VAL A 76 8.58 2.41 -8.73
C VAL A 76 9.11 2.49 -10.16
N ALA A 77 8.20 2.42 -11.14
CA ALA A 77 8.52 2.64 -12.54
C ALA A 77 7.33 3.29 -13.24
N ALA A 78 7.61 4.30 -14.06
CA ALA A 78 6.62 4.95 -14.92
C ALA A 78 6.82 4.49 -16.36
N PHE A 79 5.72 4.27 -17.08
CA PHE A 79 5.71 3.81 -18.46
C PHE A 79 4.83 4.73 -19.31
N ASP A 80 5.37 5.22 -20.43
CA ASP A 80 4.67 6.11 -21.35
C ASP A 80 3.85 5.30 -22.36
N SER A 81 2.51 5.42 -22.31
CA SER A 81 1.60 4.69 -23.20
C SER A 81 1.80 5.01 -24.68
N GLU A 82 2.22 6.23 -25.01
CA GLU A 82 2.46 6.67 -26.39
C GLU A 82 3.82 6.19 -26.91
N ALA A 83 4.73 5.82 -26.01
CA ALA A 83 6.05 5.27 -26.34
C ALA A 83 6.11 3.74 -26.24
N GLY A 84 4.95 3.06 -26.35
CA GLY A 84 4.87 1.60 -26.25
C GLY A 84 5.06 1.08 -24.83
N GLY A 85 4.69 1.89 -23.83
CA GLY A 85 4.70 1.54 -22.42
C GLY A 85 3.86 0.31 -22.11
N VAL A 86 4.33 -0.45 -21.12
CA VAL A 86 3.70 -1.70 -20.69
C VAL A 86 3.01 -1.53 -19.33
N ILE A 87 2.01 -2.37 -19.09
CA ILE A 87 1.47 -2.61 -17.76
C ILE A 87 1.90 -4.02 -17.34
N SER A 88 2.47 -4.14 -16.14
CA SER A 88 2.89 -5.42 -15.57
C SER A 88 2.17 -5.65 -14.25
N ALA A 89 1.39 -6.73 -14.16
CA ALA A 89 0.75 -7.12 -12.89
C ALA A 89 1.78 -7.34 -11.77
N GLY A 90 2.96 -7.88 -12.09
CA GLY A 90 4.05 -8.04 -11.12
C GLY A 90 4.66 -6.72 -10.64
N GLY A 91 4.46 -5.62 -11.37
CA GLY A 91 4.85 -4.27 -10.94
C GLY A 91 3.81 -3.59 -10.04
N VAL A 92 2.58 -4.10 -9.99
CA VAL A 92 1.52 -3.67 -9.06
C VAL A 92 1.56 -4.52 -7.79
N GLY A 93 1.68 -5.84 -7.94
CA GLY A 93 1.62 -6.80 -6.84
C GLY A 93 0.36 -7.66 -6.88
N PHE A 94 0.36 -8.75 -6.11
CA PHE A 94 -0.77 -9.67 -6.03
C PHE A 94 -1.93 -9.10 -5.22
N ASP A 95 -1.62 -8.39 -4.13
CA ASP A 95 -2.59 -7.73 -3.28
C ASP A 95 -2.84 -6.31 -3.77
N ILE A 96 -3.68 -6.20 -4.81
CA ILE A 96 -3.95 -4.94 -5.49
C ILE A 96 -4.64 -4.00 -4.52
N SER A 97 -4.07 -2.80 -4.34
CA SER A 97 -4.55 -1.79 -3.40
C SER A 97 -4.43 -2.15 -1.92
N CYS A 98 -3.57 -3.12 -1.55
CA CYS A 98 -3.07 -3.19 -0.17
C CYS A 98 -2.54 -1.82 0.24
N GLY A 99 -3.00 -1.30 1.38
CA GLY A 99 -2.81 0.10 1.71
C GLY A 99 -3.21 0.42 3.14
N VAL A 100 -2.97 1.65 3.55
CA VAL A 100 -3.13 2.05 4.95
C VAL A 100 -4.20 3.14 5.07
N ARG A 101 -5.10 2.98 6.04
CA ARG A 101 -5.99 4.04 6.52
C ARG A 101 -5.68 4.33 7.98
N SER A 102 -5.45 5.60 8.33
CA SER A 102 -5.33 6.03 9.72
C SER A 102 -6.49 6.93 10.12
N LEU A 103 -7.14 6.57 11.22
CA LEU A 103 -8.29 7.27 11.79
C LEU A 103 -7.84 8.05 13.02
N HIS A 104 -8.12 9.35 13.04
CA HIS A 104 -7.96 10.18 14.23
C HIS A 104 -9.15 9.98 15.17
N THR A 105 -8.90 9.45 16.37
CA THR A 105 -9.98 9.09 17.31
C THR A 105 -10.46 10.25 18.17
N ARG A 106 -9.69 11.34 18.21
CA ARG A 106 -9.82 12.48 19.13
C ARG A 106 -9.69 12.12 20.62
N LEU A 107 -9.25 10.89 20.92
CA LEU A 107 -8.92 10.45 22.26
C LEU A 107 -7.45 10.72 22.57
N ARG A 108 -7.12 10.81 23.85
CA ARG A 108 -5.76 10.89 24.36
C ARG A 108 -5.33 9.56 24.98
N LEU A 109 -4.01 9.36 25.06
CA LEU A 109 -3.42 8.15 25.66
C LEU A 109 -4.00 7.81 27.04
N SER A 110 -4.19 8.80 27.90
CA SER A 110 -4.75 8.58 29.26
C SER A 110 -6.16 7.98 29.26
N GLU A 111 -6.95 8.22 28.21
CA GLU A 111 -8.32 7.72 28.10
C GLU A 111 -8.36 6.26 27.64
N VAL A 112 -7.39 5.86 26.82
CA VAL A 112 -7.30 4.50 26.26
C VAL A 112 -6.51 3.56 27.17
N GLU A 113 -5.49 4.05 27.86
CA GLU A 113 -4.59 3.22 28.68
C GLU A 113 -5.34 2.40 29.74
N MET A 114 -6.41 2.98 30.32
CA MET A 114 -7.24 2.34 31.34
C MET A 114 -8.13 1.22 30.81
N VAL A 115 -8.36 1.15 29.49
CA VAL A 115 -9.28 0.20 28.84
C VAL A 115 -8.64 -0.60 27.71
N LYS A 116 -7.33 -0.47 27.50
CA LYS A 116 -6.61 -1.00 26.32
C LYS A 116 -6.85 -2.49 26.06
N GLU A 117 -6.85 -3.32 27.10
CA GLU A 117 -7.10 -4.76 26.97
C GLU A 117 -8.54 -5.04 26.51
N LYS A 118 -9.52 -4.39 27.13
CA LYS A 118 -10.94 -4.53 26.74
C LYS A 118 -11.19 -3.99 25.34
N LEU A 119 -10.52 -2.90 24.96
CA LEU A 119 -10.61 -2.34 23.62
C LEU A 119 -10.02 -3.31 22.59
N ALA A 120 -8.83 -3.85 22.83
CA ALA A 120 -8.20 -4.84 21.97
C ALA A 120 -9.08 -6.10 21.81
N ASP A 121 -9.58 -6.65 22.91
CA ASP A 121 -10.49 -7.82 22.90
C ASP A 121 -11.78 -7.52 22.13
N SER A 122 -12.29 -6.29 22.24
CA SER A 122 -13.46 -5.88 21.48
C SER A 122 -13.17 -5.76 20.00
N LEU A 123 -12.10 -5.07 19.60
CA LEU A 123 -11.71 -4.91 18.20
C LEU A 123 -11.45 -6.27 17.55
N PHE A 124 -10.73 -7.16 18.23
CA PHE A 124 -10.44 -8.51 17.72
C PHE A 124 -11.71 -9.34 17.52
N ARG A 125 -12.72 -9.17 18.38
CA ARG A 125 -14.01 -9.87 18.23
C ARG A 125 -14.86 -9.28 17.11
N GLU A 126 -14.90 -7.96 16.98
CA GLU A 126 -15.77 -7.27 16.00
C GLU A 126 -15.17 -7.25 14.59
N ILE A 127 -13.85 -7.40 14.43
CA ILE A 127 -13.14 -7.27 13.16
C ILE A 127 -12.47 -8.60 12.81
N PRO A 128 -13.08 -9.42 11.92
CA PRO A 128 -12.53 -10.72 11.58
C PRO A 128 -11.16 -10.60 10.91
N ALA A 129 -10.22 -11.42 11.37
CA ALA A 129 -8.87 -11.54 10.82
C ALA A 129 -8.47 -13.02 10.71
N GLY A 130 -7.49 -13.33 9.87
CA GLY A 130 -6.96 -14.68 9.62
C GLY A 130 -7.32 -15.25 8.25
N VAL A 131 -6.55 -16.28 7.85
CA VAL A 131 -6.72 -16.96 6.56
C VAL A 131 -8.07 -17.70 6.54
N GLY A 132 -8.92 -17.38 5.56
CA GLY A 132 -10.24 -17.99 5.41
C GLY A 132 -11.29 -17.51 6.42
N SER A 133 -10.98 -16.45 7.19
CA SER A 133 -11.97 -15.76 8.00
C SER A 133 -12.98 -15.05 7.11
N THR A 134 -14.25 -15.07 7.53
CA THR A 134 -15.36 -14.46 6.79
C THR A 134 -15.94 -13.28 7.55
N GLY A 135 -16.49 -12.33 6.81
CA GLY A 135 -17.13 -11.13 7.34
C GLY A 135 -18.63 -11.30 7.52
N ALA A 136 -19.26 -10.32 8.18
CA ALA A 136 -20.72 -10.24 8.25
C ALA A 136 -21.38 -9.89 6.90
N LEU A 137 -20.58 -9.38 5.95
CA LEU A 137 -21.02 -9.00 4.61
C LEU A 137 -20.92 -10.19 3.66
N HIS A 138 -22.08 -10.68 3.21
CA HIS A 138 -22.18 -11.62 2.10
C HIS A 138 -22.67 -10.89 0.86
N LEU A 139 -21.89 -10.90 -0.23
CA LEU A 139 -22.24 -10.20 -1.47
C LEU A 139 -22.72 -11.17 -2.54
N ASP A 140 -23.96 -11.01 -3.01
CA ASP A 140 -24.39 -11.68 -4.23
C ASP A 140 -23.67 -11.11 -5.47
N ALA A 141 -23.93 -11.68 -6.65
CA ALA A 141 -23.27 -11.25 -7.88
C ALA A 141 -23.53 -9.78 -8.24
N ALA A 142 -24.75 -9.27 -8.03
CA ALA A 142 -25.10 -7.90 -8.34
C ALA A 142 -24.47 -6.92 -7.33
N GLN A 143 -24.46 -7.30 -6.05
CA GLN A 143 -23.82 -6.53 -4.99
C GLN A 143 -22.29 -6.48 -5.15
N MET A 144 -21.68 -7.59 -5.57
CA MET A 144 -20.25 -7.65 -5.89
C MET A 144 -19.91 -6.67 -7.02
N ASP A 145 -20.68 -6.66 -8.10
CA ASP A 145 -20.44 -5.74 -9.23
C ASP A 145 -20.66 -4.28 -8.81
N ALA A 146 -21.70 -4.00 -8.02
CA ALA A 146 -21.93 -2.66 -7.47
C ALA A 146 -20.77 -2.20 -6.57
N MET A 147 -20.22 -3.10 -5.74
CA MET A 147 -19.06 -2.82 -4.89
C MET A 147 -17.81 -2.54 -5.72
N LEU A 148 -17.52 -3.38 -6.72
CA LEU A 148 -16.37 -3.20 -7.62
C LEU A 148 -16.43 -1.88 -8.42
N LEU A 149 -17.64 -1.40 -8.76
CA LEU A 149 -17.85 -0.13 -9.45
C LEU A 149 -17.82 1.07 -8.51
N GLY A 150 -18.32 0.92 -7.29
CA GLY A 150 -18.53 2.03 -6.36
C GLY A 150 -17.39 2.25 -5.37
N GLY A 151 -16.55 1.25 -5.13
CA GLY A 151 -15.45 1.32 -4.15
C GLY A 151 -15.95 1.72 -2.76
N ALA A 152 -15.26 2.64 -2.10
CA ALA A 152 -15.66 3.16 -0.79
C ALA A 152 -16.99 3.93 -0.81
N ARG A 153 -17.40 4.50 -1.96
CA ARG A 153 -18.69 5.19 -2.07
C ARG A 153 -19.85 4.23 -1.85
N TRP A 154 -19.76 3.03 -2.41
CA TRP A 154 -20.72 1.95 -2.16
C TRP A 154 -20.80 1.58 -0.67
N ALA A 155 -19.67 1.60 0.04
CA ALA A 155 -19.65 1.31 1.48
C ALA A 155 -20.40 2.42 2.26
N VAL A 156 -20.12 3.69 1.96
CA VAL A 156 -20.81 4.84 2.59
C VAL A 156 -22.31 4.83 2.29
N GLU A 157 -22.72 4.54 1.05
CA GLU A 157 -24.13 4.41 0.66
C GLU A 157 -24.87 3.29 1.41
N ARG A 158 -24.12 2.28 1.89
CA ARG A 158 -24.61 1.20 2.73
C ARG A 158 -24.55 1.50 4.23
N GLY A 159 -24.11 2.70 4.62
CA GLY A 159 -24.02 3.14 6.01
C GLY A 159 -22.70 2.82 6.70
N TYR A 160 -21.65 2.45 5.96
CA TYR A 160 -20.31 2.24 6.50
C TYR A 160 -19.46 3.51 6.35
N GLY A 161 -19.49 4.35 7.38
CA GLY A 161 -18.82 5.65 7.38
C GLY A 161 -19.71 6.77 6.84
N ASP A 162 -19.10 7.94 6.65
CA ASP A 162 -19.79 9.16 6.24
C ASP A 162 -19.22 9.73 4.93
N THR A 163 -19.99 10.58 4.25
CA THR A 163 -19.56 11.22 2.99
C THR A 163 -18.25 12.00 3.11
N ALA A 164 -17.98 12.56 4.29
CA ALA A 164 -16.73 13.28 4.58
C ALA A 164 -15.50 12.35 4.60
N ASP A 165 -15.68 11.04 4.74
CA ASP A 165 -14.57 10.07 4.65
C ASP A 165 -14.01 10.04 3.24
N LEU A 166 -14.86 10.16 2.21
CA LEU A 166 -14.46 10.08 0.81
C LEU A 166 -13.48 11.18 0.40
N GLU A 167 -13.52 12.34 1.04
CA GLU A 167 -12.57 13.44 0.81
C GLU A 167 -11.17 13.18 1.40
N ARG A 168 -11.01 12.08 2.15
CA ARG A 168 -9.78 11.72 2.86
C ARG A 168 -9.22 10.37 2.42
N ILE A 169 -9.62 9.93 1.23
CA ILE A 169 -9.15 8.68 0.61
C ILE A 169 -8.57 9.05 -0.75
N GLU A 170 -7.43 8.45 -1.11
CA GLU A 170 -6.91 8.51 -2.47
C GLU A 170 -7.99 8.11 -3.49
N GLU A 171 -8.05 8.81 -4.62
CA GLU A 171 -9.10 8.65 -5.65
C GLU A 171 -10.54 8.78 -5.13
N HIS A 172 -10.73 9.47 -4.00
CA HIS A 172 -12.00 9.52 -3.26
C HIS A 172 -12.59 8.12 -2.98
N GLY A 173 -11.70 7.13 -2.84
CA GLY A 173 -12.03 5.72 -2.61
C GLY A 173 -12.66 5.01 -3.80
N CYS A 174 -12.57 5.55 -5.03
CA CYS A 174 -13.11 4.90 -6.21
C CYS A 174 -12.37 5.30 -7.50
N MET A 175 -11.52 4.40 -8.00
CA MET A 175 -10.89 4.56 -9.31
C MET A 175 -11.93 4.57 -10.44
N ALA A 176 -11.74 5.48 -11.40
CA ALA A 176 -12.58 5.54 -12.59
C ALA A 176 -12.30 4.38 -13.56
N GLY A 177 -13.32 3.96 -14.31
CA GLY A 177 -13.16 2.99 -15.40
C GLY A 177 -13.06 1.52 -14.97
N ALA A 178 -13.40 1.19 -13.71
CA ALA A 178 -13.51 -0.20 -13.28
C ALA A 178 -14.53 -0.97 -14.14
N VAL A 179 -14.14 -2.17 -14.61
CA VAL A 179 -15.00 -3.04 -15.42
C VAL A 179 -15.15 -4.40 -14.72
N PRO A 180 -16.22 -4.61 -13.91
CA PRO A 180 -16.41 -5.87 -13.19
C PRO A 180 -16.48 -7.11 -14.07
N GLY A 181 -16.80 -6.95 -15.36
CA GLY A 181 -16.79 -8.03 -16.35
C GLY A 181 -15.40 -8.64 -16.58
N GLU A 182 -14.33 -7.86 -16.36
CA GLU A 182 -12.93 -8.32 -16.49
C GLU A 182 -12.42 -9.02 -15.22
N VAL A 183 -13.20 -9.03 -14.13
CA VAL A 183 -12.88 -9.76 -12.91
C VAL A 183 -13.43 -11.18 -13.00
N SER A 184 -12.53 -12.17 -12.95
CA SER A 184 -12.91 -13.59 -13.07
C SER A 184 -13.93 -14.02 -12.00
N GLN A 185 -14.77 -14.98 -12.35
CA GLN A 185 -15.73 -15.57 -11.40
C GLN A 185 -15.04 -16.22 -10.19
N HIS A 186 -13.82 -16.74 -10.38
CA HIS A 186 -13.03 -17.30 -9.29
C HIS A 186 -12.60 -16.23 -8.28
N ALA A 187 -12.14 -15.07 -8.75
CA ALA A 187 -11.78 -13.95 -7.88
C ALA A 187 -13.01 -13.40 -7.12
N LYS A 188 -14.15 -13.22 -7.82
CA LYS A 188 -15.41 -12.80 -7.17
C LYS A 188 -15.89 -13.82 -6.14
N ALA A 189 -15.76 -15.11 -6.42
CA ALA A 189 -16.14 -16.17 -5.48
C ALA A 189 -15.29 -16.14 -4.21
N ARG A 190 -13.99 -15.86 -4.31
CA ARG A 190 -13.10 -15.70 -3.15
C ARG A 190 -13.50 -14.49 -2.29
N GLN A 191 -13.79 -13.34 -2.91
CA GLN A 191 -14.13 -12.12 -2.18
C GLN A 191 -15.53 -12.14 -1.55
N ARG A 192 -16.42 -13.03 -2.01
CA ARG A 192 -17.84 -13.09 -1.64
C ARG A 192 -18.10 -13.00 -0.13
N ASP A 193 -17.30 -13.74 0.63
CA ASP A 193 -17.44 -13.91 2.08
C ASP A 193 -16.32 -13.21 2.86
N GLU A 194 -15.33 -12.61 2.18
CA GLU A 194 -14.15 -11.99 2.81
C GLU A 194 -14.29 -10.46 2.94
N MET A 195 -15.42 -9.87 2.51
CA MET A 195 -15.66 -8.43 2.61
C MET A 195 -15.80 -7.98 4.06
N GLY A 196 -15.07 -6.92 4.44
CA GLY A 196 -15.06 -6.40 5.81
C GLY A 196 -14.22 -7.23 6.79
N THR A 197 -13.17 -7.87 6.29
CA THR A 197 -12.18 -8.61 7.09
C THR A 197 -10.78 -8.02 6.87
N LEU A 198 -9.87 -8.21 7.83
CA LEU A 198 -8.46 -7.79 7.68
C LEU A 198 -7.66 -8.74 6.78
N GLY A 199 -8.02 -10.02 6.73
CA GLY A 199 -7.18 -11.03 6.11
C GLY A 199 -5.99 -11.42 6.99
N SER A 200 -4.82 -11.67 6.39
CA SER A 200 -3.65 -12.25 7.07
C SER A 200 -2.34 -11.68 6.55
N GLY A 201 -1.20 -12.21 6.98
CA GLY A 201 0.11 -11.73 6.53
C GLY A 201 0.52 -10.48 7.28
N ASN A 202 0.77 -9.39 6.56
CA ASN A 202 1.14 -8.10 7.13
C ASN A 202 -0.07 -7.19 7.42
N HIS A 203 -1.30 -7.67 7.26
CA HIS A 203 -2.52 -6.91 7.54
C HIS A 203 -2.83 -6.87 9.03
N TYR A 204 -3.26 -5.72 9.53
CA TYR A 204 -3.51 -5.49 10.96
C TYR A 204 -4.44 -4.30 11.19
N LEU A 205 -4.99 -4.25 12.41
CA LEU A 205 -5.49 -3.01 13.00
C LEU A 205 -4.70 -2.73 14.27
N GLU A 206 -4.14 -1.53 14.36
CA GLU A 206 -3.38 -1.08 15.53
C GLU A 206 -3.98 0.19 16.12
N ILE A 207 -4.04 0.24 17.45
CA ILE A 207 -4.27 1.47 18.20
C ILE A 207 -2.91 2.04 18.59
N GLN A 208 -2.62 3.22 18.05
CA GLN A 208 -1.34 3.88 18.14
C GLN A 208 -1.49 5.21 18.86
N HIS A 209 -0.41 5.76 19.42
CA HIS A 209 -0.39 7.14 19.89
C HIS A 209 0.69 7.94 19.19
N VAL A 210 0.44 9.22 18.95
CA VAL A 210 1.42 10.14 18.39
C VAL A 210 2.50 10.42 19.44
N ALA A 211 3.63 9.73 19.35
CA ALA A 211 4.70 9.84 20.33
C ALA A 211 5.52 11.14 20.20
N SER A 212 5.65 11.70 19.00
CA SER A 212 6.45 12.90 18.73
C SER A 212 5.99 13.60 17.45
N ILE A 213 6.09 14.93 17.41
CA ILE A 213 5.85 15.75 16.21
C ILE A 213 7.17 16.34 15.67
N TYR A 214 7.48 16.04 14.41
CA TYR A 214 8.70 16.52 13.74
C TYR A 214 8.49 17.83 12.95
N ASP A 215 7.30 18.04 12.39
CA ASP A 215 6.92 19.24 11.67
C ASP A 215 5.57 19.76 12.21
N GLY A 216 5.62 20.82 13.01
CA GLY A 216 4.46 21.40 13.67
C GLY A 216 3.40 21.92 12.68
N PRO A 217 3.76 22.75 11.68
CA PRO A 217 2.82 23.23 10.67
C PRO A 217 2.08 22.12 9.91
N ILE A 218 2.77 21.05 9.47
CA ILE A 218 2.13 19.93 8.76
C ILE A 218 1.23 19.14 9.71
N ALA A 219 1.69 18.86 10.93
CA ALA A 219 0.89 18.17 11.93
C ALA A 219 -0.42 18.92 12.25
N ALA A 220 -0.34 20.24 12.42
CA ALA A 220 -1.52 21.09 12.62
C ALA A 220 -2.49 21.04 11.44
N ALA A 221 -1.98 21.00 10.19
CA ALA A 221 -2.82 20.85 9.00
C ALA A 221 -3.53 19.48 8.95
N PHE A 222 -2.90 18.43 9.49
CA PHE A 222 -3.51 17.09 9.66
C PHE A 222 -4.36 16.96 10.93
N GLY A 223 -4.35 17.97 11.80
CA GLY A 223 -5.05 17.94 13.08
C GLY A 223 -4.44 16.97 14.10
N LEU A 224 -3.13 16.76 14.04
CA LEU A 224 -2.38 15.85 14.91
C LEU A 224 -1.63 16.61 16.01
N GLU A 225 -1.67 16.07 17.21
CA GLU A 225 -0.92 16.52 18.38
C GLU A 225 -0.25 15.34 19.11
N GLU A 226 0.84 15.60 19.84
CA GLU A 226 1.46 14.56 20.68
C GLU A 226 0.46 14.01 21.71
N GLY A 227 0.44 12.69 21.86
CA GLY A 227 -0.48 11.98 22.74
C GLY A 227 -1.86 11.68 22.13
N ASP A 228 -2.15 12.15 20.91
CA ASP A 228 -3.35 11.74 20.17
C ASP A 228 -3.34 10.24 19.91
N ILE A 229 -4.53 9.64 19.99
CA ILE A 229 -4.74 8.24 19.65
C ILE A 229 -5.25 8.11 18.22
N LEU A 230 -4.58 7.24 17.47
CA LEU A 230 -4.95 6.87 16.11
C LEU A 230 -5.33 5.39 16.05
N ALA A 231 -6.24 5.05 15.15
CA ALA A 231 -6.50 3.68 14.75
C ALA A 231 -6.04 3.48 13.30
N THR A 232 -5.01 2.67 13.10
CA THR A 232 -4.43 2.42 11.78
C THR A 232 -4.86 1.04 11.30
N ILE A 233 -5.42 0.98 10.09
CA ILE A 233 -5.88 -0.23 9.41
C ILE A 233 -4.97 -0.43 8.20
N HIS A 234 -4.37 -1.61 8.12
CA HIS A 234 -3.56 -2.07 7.01
C HIS A 234 -4.18 -3.36 6.47
#